data_AF-A0A1Y4WBZ6-F1
#
_entry.id   AF-A0A1Y4WBZ6-F1
#
_cell.length_a   1.000
_cell.length_b   1.000
_cell.length_c   1.000
_cell.angle_alpha   90.00
_cell.angle_beta   90.00
_cell.angle_gamma   90.00
#
_symmetry.space_group_name_H-M   'P 1'
#
loop_
_entity.id
_entity.type
_entity.pdbx_description
1 polymer ?
#
loop_
_entity_poly.entity_id
_entity_poly.type
_entity_poly.pdbx_seq_one_letter_code
_entity_poly.pdbx_strand_id
1 'polypeptide(L)'
;MEPIQAQMVFCCAEQWMGGLFHRIEPWGDGLRLGGTGAVTGVYCLPAVDSGENGFAWDRVLVEADLPPDTALRIYARASDTRQWGDWADLDQGLHSLGEDPVPALREIFGAPVGESGDCLLRRTGRYLWLMAELTATGAARPVIHAVRLWMRGDHMVDYLPAIYQEDEFTRRFLSVFNSVFSDMEHAIDGLPGRMDYGYARGELLRYLASWVCVEGADSDEVLRARIRTALPDYEQLYTVEGVRRSVRRLTGKDPILIEHFQVSPNRPDCADPELYRRLYGEDPYRFFVLLPEDTFSSQRERQQFQRDMEEVIPAGMSMQMVQLKPCIQLDWHTYLGVNSRVGGYVPAAIDEQVTIHYDTTIGGANHESR
;
A
#
# COMPACT_ATOMS: atom_id res chain seq x y z
N MET A 1 -5.70 34.10 8.76
CA MET A 1 -6.78 33.65 7.86
C MET A 1 -6.27 32.43 7.16
N GLU A 2 -6.78 31.25 7.51
CA GLU A 2 -6.53 30.06 6.71
C GLU A 2 -7.01 30.35 5.27
N PRO A 3 -6.25 29.93 4.25
CA PRO A 3 -6.71 30.08 2.87
C PRO A 3 -8.00 29.27 2.72
N ILE A 4 -9.08 29.94 2.30
CA ILE A 4 -10.32 29.28 1.88
C ILE A 4 -9.94 28.24 0.82
N GLN A 5 -10.27 26.97 1.07
CA GLN A 5 -9.98 25.86 0.14
C GLN A 5 -10.51 26.21 -1.25
N ALA A 6 -9.71 25.99 -2.30
CA ALA A 6 -10.13 26.27 -3.68
C ALA A 6 -11.27 25.35 -4.15
N GLN A 7 -11.37 24.18 -3.53
CA GLN A 7 -12.37 23.16 -3.82
C GLN A 7 -12.84 22.51 -2.51
N MET A 8 -14.13 22.23 -2.42
CA MET A 8 -14.74 21.49 -1.32
C MET A 8 -15.20 20.12 -1.84
N VAL A 9 -14.81 19.05 -1.16
CA VAL A 9 -15.08 17.67 -1.57
C VAL A 9 -15.82 16.94 -0.45
N PHE A 10 -16.96 16.36 -0.80
CA PHE A 10 -17.72 15.43 0.02
C PHE A 10 -17.44 14.01 -0.49
N CYS A 11 -16.71 13.21 0.27
CA CYS A 11 -16.32 11.85 -0.09
C CYS A 11 -16.10 10.94 1.13
N CYS A 12 -16.63 11.32 2.30
CA CYS A 12 -16.49 10.57 3.54
C CYS A 12 -17.85 10.46 4.24
N ALA A 13 -18.11 9.31 4.89
CA ALA A 13 -19.37 9.01 5.56
C ALA A 13 -19.91 10.15 6.46
N GLU A 14 -19.03 10.73 7.27
CA GLU A 14 -19.38 11.77 8.25
C GLU A 14 -19.89 13.06 7.60
N GLN A 15 -19.38 13.39 6.41
CA GLN A 15 -19.75 14.62 5.70
C GLN A 15 -21.18 14.57 5.16
N TRP A 16 -21.70 13.35 4.90
CA TRP A 16 -23.06 13.17 4.40
C TRP A 16 -24.12 13.27 5.50
N MET A 17 -23.74 12.99 6.76
CA MET A 17 -24.69 12.81 7.86
C MET A 17 -25.50 14.06 8.22
N GLY A 18 -25.01 15.25 7.88
CA GLY A 18 -25.73 16.51 8.09
C GLY A 18 -26.83 16.79 7.07
N GLY A 19 -27.02 15.94 6.06
CA GLY A 19 -28.01 16.12 5.00
C GLY A 19 -29.37 15.49 5.29
N LEU A 20 -30.35 15.81 4.45
CA LEU A 20 -31.67 15.19 4.46
C LEU A 20 -31.67 13.94 3.59
N PHE A 21 -31.96 12.78 4.18
CA PHE A 21 -32.06 11.50 3.50
C PHE A 21 -33.51 11.11 3.29
N HIS A 22 -33.92 10.85 2.03
CA HIS A 22 -35.18 10.21 1.72
C HIS A 22 -34.95 9.01 0.80
N ARG A 23 -35.12 7.79 1.33
CA ARG A 23 -34.87 6.52 0.62
C ARG A 23 -33.47 6.42 0.00
N ILE A 24 -32.51 7.17 0.55
CA ILE A 24 -31.08 7.06 0.29
C ILE A 24 -30.43 6.69 1.62
N GLU A 25 -29.42 5.83 1.57
CA GLU A 25 -28.69 5.36 2.74
C GLU A 25 -27.17 5.56 2.52
N PRO A 26 -26.39 5.83 3.58
CA PRO A 26 -24.93 5.80 3.51
C PRO A 26 -24.44 4.41 3.11
N TRP A 27 -23.46 4.35 2.19
CA TRP A 27 -22.88 3.11 1.69
C TRP A 27 -21.35 3.25 1.59
N GLY A 28 -20.63 2.70 2.58
CA GLY A 28 -19.21 2.99 2.75
C GLY A 28 -19.01 4.50 2.97
N ASP A 29 -18.20 5.13 2.13
CA ASP A 29 -17.97 6.57 2.12
C ASP A 29 -18.90 7.36 1.17
N GLY A 30 -19.85 6.69 0.51
CA GLY A 30 -20.77 7.28 -0.44
C GLY A 30 -22.25 7.18 -0.03
N LEU A 31 -23.13 7.43 -1.00
CA LEU A 31 -24.59 7.39 -0.86
C LEU A 31 -25.20 6.41 -1.86
N ARG A 32 -26.13 5.56 -1.42
CA ARG A 32 -26.82 4.60 -2.28
C ARG A 32 -28.33 4.75 -2.19
N LEU A 33 -29.00 4.52 -3.31
CA LEU A 33 -30.46 4.37 -3.30
C LEU A 33 -30.87 3.13 -2.48
N GLY A 34 -31.69 3.35 -1.45
CA GLY A 34 -32.17 2.31 -0.53
C GLY A 34 -33.40 1.56 -1.06
N GLY A 35 -33.57 0.32 -0.58
CA GLY A 35 -34.75 -0.51 -0.86
C GLY A 35 -34.70 -1.36 -2.13
N THR A 36 -35.71 -2.23 -2.29
CA THR A 36 -35.87 -3.14 -3.45
C THR A 36 -37.11 -2.77 -4.28
N GLY A 37 -36.91 -2.43 -5.57
CA GLY A 37 -37.98 -2.11 -6.52
C GLY A 37 -37.73 -0.83 -7.32
N ALA A 38 -38.74 -0.37 -8.06
CA ALA A 38 -38.72 0.93 -8.73
C ALA A 38 -38.89 2.05 -7.68
N VAL A 39 -37.80 2.71 -7.32
CA VAL A 39 -37.76 3.66 -6.21
C VAL A 39 -37.05 4.93 -6.64
N THR A 40 -37.61 6.07 -6.26
CA THR A 40 -36.94 7.37 -6.29
C THR A 40 -36.47 7.69 -4.88
N GLY A 41 -35.19 8.07 -4.76
CA GLY A 41 -34.59 8.54 -3.53
C GLY A 41 -33.97 9.91 -3.73
N VAL A 42 -33.96 10.71 -2.68
CA VAL A 42 -33.46 12.08 -2.69
C VAL A 42 -32.54 12.30 -1.52
N TYR A 43 -31.44 12.99 -1.78
CA TYR A 43 -30.51 13.46 -0.77
C TYR A 43 -30.29 14.95 -0.94
N CYS A 44 -30.50 15.73 0.12
CA CYS A 44 -30.19 17.16 0.13
C CYS A 44 -28.97 17.41 1.00
N LEU A 45 -27.94 18.02 0.43
CA LEU A 45 -26.78 18.51 1.16
C LEU A 45 -27.21 19.68 2.08
N PRO A 46 -26.63 19.78 3.29
CA PRO A 46 -26.80 20.96 4.11
C PRO A 46 -26.21 22.19 3.40
N ALA A 47 -26.64 23.39 3.80
CA ALA A 47 -26.17 24.64 3.22
C ALA A 47 -24.63 24.72 3.21
N VAL A 48 -24.06 24.76 2.00
CA VAL A 48 -22.64 25.06 1.80
C VAL A 48 -22.46 26.57 1.89
N ASP A 49 -21.63 27.05 2.83
CA ASP A 49 -21.37 28.48 3.05
C ASP A 49 -20.05 28.89 2.39
N SER A 50 -20.13 29.79 1.40
CA SER A 50 -18.94 30.41 0.77
C SER A 50 -18.30 31.49 1.64
N GLY A 51 -19.03 32.03 2.63
CA GLY A 51 -18.62 33.16 3.47
C GLY A 51 -18.83 34.54 2.83
N GLU A 52 -19.16 34.62 1.54
CA GLU A 52 -19.27 35.87 0.78
C GLU A 52 -20.67 36.03 0.17
N ASN A 53 -21.29 37.20 0.33
CA ASN A 53 -22.55 37.50 -0.35
C ASN A 53 -22.32 37.69 -1.85
N GLY A 54 -23.25 37.20 -2.68
CA GLY A 54 -23.15 37.25 -4.13
C GLY A 54 -22.14 36.28 -4.73
N PHE A 55 -21.66 35.30 -3.96
CA PHE A 55 -20.70 34.31 -4.44
C PHE A 55 -21.25 33.54 -5.66
N ALA A 56 -20.43 33.37 -6.69
CA ALA A 56 -20.80 32.71 -7.93
C ALA A 56 -20.48 31.21 -7.90
N TRP A 57 -21.51 30.39 -7.86
CA TRP A 57 -21.41 28.94 -7.98
C TRP A 57 -21.45 28.53 -9.45
N ASP A 58 -20.31 28.07 -9.96
CA ASP A 58 -20.14 27.78 -11.39
C ASP A 58 -20.41 26.33 -11.75
N ARG A 59 -19.83 25.38 -11.01
CA ARG A 59 -19.79 23.96 -11.39
C ARG A 59 -19.92 23.05 -10.16
N VAL A 60 -20.58 21.92 -10.35
CA VAL A 60 -20.57 20.78 -9.43
C VAL A 60 -20.22 19.52 -10.22
N LEU A 61 -19.37 18.69 -9.63
CA LEU A 61 -19.07 17.34 -10.15
C LEU A 61 -19.52 16.31 -9.13
N VAL A 62 -20.32 15.37 -9.58
CA VAL A 62 -20.87 14.25 -8.82
C VAL A 62 -20.33 12.98 -9.45
N GLU A 63 -19.39 12.35 -8.75
CA GLU A 63 -18.85 11.06 -9.12
C GLU A 63 -19.85 10.00 -8.68
N ALA A 64 -20.51 9.34 -9.64
CA ALA A 64 -21.52 8.34 -9.36
C ALA A 64 -21.42 7.13 -10.29
N ASP A 65 -21.59 5.94 -9.73
CA ASP A 65 -21.85 4.73 -10.48
C ASP A 65 -23.33 4.66 -10.83
N LEU A 66 -23.63 4.73 -12.13
CA LEU A 66 -24.98 4.65 -12.67
C LEU A 66 -25.13 3.38 -13.52
N PRO A 67 -25.53 2.25 -12.93
CA PRO A 67 -25.86 1.03 -13.68
C PRO A 67 -26.99 1.26 -14.71
N PRO A 68 -27.19 0.32 -15.65
CA PRO A 68 -28.36 0.35 -16.54
C PRO A 68 -29.66 0.50 -15.75
N ASP A 69 -30.64 1.17 -16.33
CA ASP A 69 -31.96 1.43 -15.73
C ASP A 69 -31.91 2.29 -14.44
N THR A 70 -30.90 3.16 -14.35
CA THR A 70 -30.76 4.17 -13.30
C THR A 70 -30.58 5.57 -13.88
N ALA A 71 -30.97 6.61 -13.14
CA ALA A 71 -30.73 8.00 -13.52
C ALA A 71 -30.44 8.87 -12.29
N LEU A 72 -29.63 9.90 -12.51
CA LEU A 72 -29.27 10.94 -11.56
C LEU A 72 -29.80 12.28 -12.06
N ARG A 73 -30.48 13.04 -11.21
CA ARG A 73 -30.79 14.45 -11.44
C ARG A 73 -30.24 15.31 -10.33
N ILE A 74 -29.63 16.42 -10.71
CA ILE A 74 -29.04 17.37 -9.77
C ILE A 74 -29.88 18.63 -9.81
N TYR A 75 -30.18 19.14 -8.62
CA TYR A 75 -30.88 20.39 -8.41
C TYR A 75 -30.03 21.28 -7.51
N ALA A 76 -30.08 22.58 -7.77
CA ALA A 76 -29.24 23.53 -7.06
C ALA A 76 -29.98 24.84 -6.82
N ARG A 77 -29.85 25.33 -5.60
CA ARG A 77 -30.36 26.62 -5.18
C ARG A 77 -29.28 27.39 -4.46
N ALA A 78 -29.10 28.66 -4.79
CA ALA A 78 -28.24 29.56 -4.02
C ALA A 78 -29.00 30.78 -3.52
N SER A 79 -28.57 31.32 -2.39
CA SER A 79 -29.14 32.54 -1.77
C SER A 79 -28.12 33.17 -0.81
N ASP A 80 -28.16 34.49 -0.65
CA ASP A 80 -27.37 35.19 0.37
C ASP A 80 -27.90 34.98 1.80
N THR A 81 -29.13 34.50 1.93
CA THR A 81 -29.79 34.24 3.21
C THR A 81 -30.24 32.80 3.30
N ARG A 82 -30.21 32.22 4.51
CA ARG A 82 -30.79 30.90 4.80
C ARG A 82 -32.32 30.87 4.81
N GLN A 83 -32.97 32.03 4.79
CA GLN A 83 -34.43 32.13 4.83
C GLN A 83 -35.07 31.66 3.52
N TRP A 84 -36.21 30.97 3.62
CA TRP A 84 -37.04 30.63 2.47
C TRP A 84 -38.53 30.64 2.84
N GLY A 85 -39.33 31.44 2.13
CA GLY A 85 -40.75 31.59 2.44
C GLY A 85 -40.94 32.05 3.90
N ASP A 86 -41.73 31.29 4.65
CA ASP A 86 -41.96 31.53 6.09
C ASP A 86 -40.88 30.91 7.00
N TRP A 87 -39.92 30.16 6.44
CA TRP A 87 -38.85 29.53 7.21
C TRP A 87 -37.68 30.47 7.42
N ALA A 88 -37.27 30.60 8.69
CA ALA A 88 -36.07 31.36 9.07
C ALA A 88 -34.77 30.68 8.63
N ASP A 89 -34.77 29.35 8.49
CA ASP A 89 -33.66 28.54 8.02
C ASP A 89 -34.18 27.40 7.13
N LEU A 90 -33.74 27.38 5.87
CA LEU A 90 -34.12 26.38 4.89
C LEU A 90 -33.68 24.98 5.31
N ASP A 91 -32.51 24.81 5.93
CA ASP A 91 -32.06 23.47 6.37
C ASP A 91 -33.07 22.86 7.36
N GLN A 92 -33.50 23.66 8.35
CA GLN A 92 -34.51 23.25 9.33
C GLN A 92 -35.88 23.00 8.68
N GLY A 93 -36.27 23.86 7.75
CA GLY A 93 -37.50 23.72 6.97
C GLY A 93 -37.55 22.42 6.17
N LEU A 94 -36.44 22.05 5.52
CA LEU A 94 -36.31 20.79 4.78
C LEU A 94 -36.47 19.57 5.69
N HIS A 95 -35.91 19.59 6.91
CA HIS A 95 -36.11 18.51 7.89
C HIS A 95 -37.53 18.44 8.47
N SER A 96 -38.32 19.51 8.36
CA SER A 96 -39.72 19.54 8.83
C SER A 96 -40.74 19.02 7.81
N LEU A 97 -40.29 18.68 6.59
CA LEU A 97 -41.15 18.12 5.55
C LEU A 97 -41.72 16.75 5.97
N GLY A 98 -42.95 16.46 5.54
CA GLY A 98 -43.69 15.23 5.87
C GLY A 98 -43.13 13.94 5.24
N GLU A 99 -43.90 12.85 5.31
CA GLU A 99 -43.44 11.50 4.92
C GLU A 99 -42.98 11.36 3.45
N ASP A 100 -43.51 12.17 2.52
CA ASP A 100 -43.04 12.25 1.13
C ASP A 100 -42.62 13.69 0.77
N PRO A 101 -41.33 14.03 0.94
CA PRO A 101 -40.82 15.38 0.72
C PRO A 101 -40.58 15.67 -0.77
N VAL A 102 -40.60 14.68 -1.67
CA VAL A 102 -40.10 14.83 -3.06
C VAL A 102 -40.84 15.92 -3.86
N PRO A 103 -42.18 16.02 -3.85
CA PRO A 103 -42.87 17.08 -4.59
C PRO A 103 -42.54 18.48 -4.08
N ALA A 104 -42.50 18.66 -2.76
CA ALA A 104 -42.16 19.94 -2.12
C ALA A 104 -40.71 20.32 -2.42
N LEU A 105 -39.78 19.37 -2.36
CA LEU A 105 -38.37 19.59 -2.72
C LEU A 105 -38.22 20.05 -4.18
N ARG A 106 -38.92 19.43 -5.13
CA ARG A 106 -38.90 19.86 -6.54
C ARG A 106 -39.45 21.27 -6.74
N GLU A 107 -40.42 21.69 -5.94
CA GLU A 107 -40.93 23.07 -5.96
C GLU A 107 -39.91 24.07 -5.36
N ILE A 108 -39.29 23.70 -4.24
CA ILE A 108 -38.27 24.51 -3.55
C ILE A 108 -37.04 24.72 -4.46
N PHE A 109 -36.50 23.65 -5.03
CA PHE A 109 -35.27 23.71 -5.83
C PHE A 109 -35.53 24.07 -7.31
N GLY A 110 -36.75 23.90 -7.82
CA GLY A 110 -37.13 24.21 -9.19
C GLY A 110 -36.68 23.15 -10.21
N ALA A 111 -36.35 23.59 -11.43
CA ALA A 111 -35.91 22.69 -12.49
C ALA A 111 -34.50 22.11 -12.21
N PRO A 112 -34.22 20.86 -12.62
CA PRO A 112 -32.89 20.27 -12.48
C PRO A 112 -31.85 21.08 -13.27
N VAL A 113 -30.66 21.24 -12.69
CA VAL A 113 -29.52 21.89 -13.35
C VAL A 113 -28.77 20.94 -14.27
N GLY A 114 -28.95 19.63 -14.09
CA GLY A 114 -28.51 18.63 -15.05
C GLY A 114 -28.92 17.22 -14.68
N GLU A 115 -28.75 16.32 -15.64
CA GLU A 115 -29.07 14.89 -15.55
C GLU A 115 -27.81 14.03 -15.62
N SER A 116 -26.64 14.64 -15.39
CA SER A 116 -25.33 13.99 -15.43
C SER A 116 -24.51 14.37 -14.20
N GLY A 117 -23.42 13.64 -13.96
CA GLY A 117 -22.52 13.93 -12.83
C GLY A 117 -21.86 15.30 -12.92
N ASP A 118 -21.66 15.86 -14.11
CA ASP A 118 -21.00 17.14 -14.29
C ASP A 118 -22.00 18.23 -14.73
N CYS A 119 -22.20 19.23 -13.87
CA CYS A 119 -23.24 20.24 -14.08
C CYS A 119 -22.71 21.66 -13.88
N LEU A 120 -23.09 22.55 -14.80
CA LEU A 120 -22.95 24.00 -14.63
C LEU A 120 -24.12 24.52 -13.78
N LEU A 121 -23.81 25.14 -12.64
CA LEU A 121 -24.81 25.64 -11.69
C LEU A 121 -25.33 27.03 -12.09
N ARG A 122 -24.41 27.97 -12.39
CA ARG A 122 -24.71 29.39 -12.69
C ARG A 122 -25.70 29.99 -11.68
N ARG A 123 -25.40 29.81 -10.39
CA ARG A 123 -26.18 30.36 -9.28
C ARG A 123 -25.33 31.35 -8.49
N THR A 124 -25.97 32.37 -7.95
CA THR A 124 -25.30 33.40 -7.14
C THR A 124 -25.92 33.45 -5.75
N GLY A 125 -25.08 33.51 -4.73
CA GLY A 125 -25.50 33.59 -3.34
C GLY A 125 -24.48 33.01 -2.37
N ARG A 126 -24.43 33.53 -1.15
CA ARG A 126 -23.54 33.04 -0.08
C ARG A 126 -23.67 31.54 0.19
N TYR A 127 -24.90 31.05 0.27
CA TYR A 127 -25.23 29.67 0.58
C TYR A 127 -25.65 28.92 -0.67
N LEU A 128 -25.19 27.68 -0.84
CA LEU A 128 -25.63 26.73 -1.87
C LEU A 128 -26.25 25.49 -1.22
N TRP A 129 -27.45 25.15 -1.66
CA TRP A 129 -28.10 23.87 -1.41
C TRP A 129 -28.06 23.03 -2.68
N LEU A 130 -27.67 21.78 -2.53
CA LEU A 130 -27.67 20.79 -3.61
C LEU A 130 -28.59 19.64 -3.23
N MET A 131 -29.37 19.19 -4.20
CA MET A 131 -30.21 18.01 -4.08
C MET A 131 -29.88 17.03 -5.21
N ALA A 132 -29.54 15.80 -4.84
CA ALA A 132 -29.36 14.69 -5.76
C ALA A 132 -30.59 13.78 -5.70
N GLU A 133 -31.25 13.59 -6.83
CA GLU A 133 -32.34 12.64 -7.02
C GLU A 133 -31.82 11.42 -7.78
N LEU A 134 -31.88 10.26 -7.14
CA LEU A 134 -31.52 8.98 -7.71
C LEU A 134 -32.79 8.18 -8.03
N THR A 135 -32.86 7.64 -9.24
CA THR A 135 -33.94 6.75 -9.66
C THR A 135 -33.36 5.43 -10.14
N ALA A 136 -34.01 4.32 -9.79
CA ALA A 136 -33.70 3.02 -10.36
C ALA A 136 -35.01 2.28 -10.64
N THR A 137 -35.11 1.64 -11.80
CA THR A 137 -36.22 0.75 -12.16
C THR A 137 -35.82 -0.73 -12.16
N GLY A 138 -34.51 -1.01 -12.26
CA GLY A 138 -33.93 -2.37 -12.26
C GLY A 138 -33.49 -2.89 -10.88
N ALA A 139 -32.69 -3.96 -10.88
CA ALA A 139 -32.14 -4.57 -9.64
C ALA A 139 -30.85 -3.90 -9.15
N ALA A 140 -30.09 -3.27 -10.05
CA ALA A 140 -28.89 -2.52 -9.70
C ALA A 140 -29.24 -1.18 -9.04
N ARG A 141 -28.35 -0.65 -8.20
CA ARG A 141 -28.58 0.58 -7.44
C ARG A 141 -27.49 1.61 -7.78
N PRO A 142 -27.88 2.86 -8.10
CA PRO A 142 -26.91 3.92 -8.30
C PRO A 142 -26.24 4.29 -6.96
N VAL A 143 -24.97 4.61 -7.03
CA VAL A 143 -24.15 5.01 -5.87
C VAL A 143 -23.44 6.32 -6.21
N ILE A 144 -23.56 7.32 -5.35
CA ILE A 144 -22.76 8.55 -5.41
C ILE A 144 -21.55 8.34 -4.51
N HIS A 145 -20.35 8.47 -5.06
CA HIS A 145 -19.09 8.34 -4.32
C HIS A 145 -18.59 9.66 -3.80
N ALA A 146 -18.69 10.73 -4.61
CA ALA A 146 -18.22 12.04 -4.23
C ALA A 146 -19.02 13.17 -4.85
N VAL A 147 -19.09 14.30 -4.15
CA VAL A 147 -19.57 15.59 -4.68
C VAL A 147 -18.46 16.62 -4.51
N ARG A 148 -18.11 17.32 -5.58
CA ARG A 148 -17.07 18.34 -5.63
C ARG A 148 -17.65 19.69 -6.03
N LEU A 149 -17.31 20.70 -5.25
CA LEU A 149 -17.67 22.09 -5.46
C LEU A 149 -16.41 22.93 -5.60
N TRP A 150 -16.38 23.82 -6.59
CA TRP A 150 -15.30 24.79 -6.72
C TRP A 150 -15.67 26.08 -5.98
N MET A 151 -14.85 26.43 -5.00
CA MET A 151 -15.04 27.58 -4.12
C MET A 151 -14.22 28.80 -4.60
N ARG A 152 -13.25 28.61 -5.50
CA ARG A 152 -12.56 29.71 -6.20
C ARG A 152 -12.28 29.33 -7.65
N GLY A 153 -12.26 30.36 -8.49
CA GLY A 153 -12.04 30.29 -9.92
C GLY A 153 -10.67 29.73 -10.25
N ASP A 154 -10.68 28.61 -10.95
CA ASP A 154 -9.66 28.29 -11.93
C ASP A 154 -10.38 27.97 -13.25
N HIS A 155 -11.29 28.88 -13.64
CA HIS A 155 -11.92 28.78 -14.94
C HIS A 155 -10.97 29.43 -15.95
N MET A 156 -10.66 28.74 -17.04
CA MET A 156 -9.68 29.22 -18.03
C MET A 156 -9.98 30.63 -18.57
N VAL A 157 -11.23 31.08 -18.48
CA VAL A 157 -11.65 32.45 -18.84
C VAL A 157 -11.02 33.53 -17.95
N ASP A 158 -10.76 33.23 -16.67
CA ASP A 158 -10.24 34.19 -15.70
C ASP A 158 -8.80 34.62 -16.04
N TYR A 159 -8.10 33.81 -16.85
CA TYR A 159 -6.76 34.11 -17.39
C TYR A 159 -6.80 34.92 -18.69
N LEU A 160 -7.97 35.13 -19.30
CA LEU A 160 -8.10 35.90 -20.53
C LEU A 160 -8.24 37.40 -20.24
N PRO A 161 -7.93 38.29 -21.21
CA PRO A 161 -8.22 39.71 -21.10
C PRO A 161 -9.69 40.00 -20.77
N ALA A 162 -9.97 41.06 -20.02
CA ALA A 162 -11.31 41.42 -19.53
C ALA A 162 -12.42 41.42 -20.60
N ILE A 163 -12.10 41.80 -21.84
CA ILE A 163 -13.04 41.79 -22.98
C ILE A 163 -13.62 40.41 -23.31
N TYR A 164 -12.96 39.32 -22.89
CA TYR A 164 -13.42 37.94 -23.08
C TYR A 164 -14.02 37.32 -21.82
N GLN A 165 -13.84 37.95 -20.66
CA GLN A 165 -14.33 37.43 -19.37
C GLN A 165 -15.85 37.59 -19.23
N GLU A 166 -16.39 38.65 -19.81
CA GLU A 166 -17.83 38.99 -19.71
C GLU A 166 -18.69 38.25 -20.74
N ASP A 167 -18.08 37.55 -21.72
CA ASP A 167 -18.82 36.87 -22.79
C ASP A 167 -19.31 35.48 -22.35
N GLU A 168 -20.63 35.31 -22.35
CA GLU A 168 -21.30 34.05 -21.96
C GLU A 168 -20.89 32.87 -22.84
N PHE A 169 -20.72 33.11 -24.15
CA PHE A 169 -20.32 32.07 -25.08
C PHE A 169 -18.90 31.58 -24.77
N THR A 170 -17.96 32.50 -24.54
CA THR A 170 -16.56 32.18 -24.22
C THR A 170 -16.48 31.39 -22.93
N ARG A 171 -17.17 31.82 -21.86
CA ARG A 171 -17.20 31.06 -20.60
C ARG A 171 -17.71 29.63 -20.84
N ARG A 172 -18.86 29.46 -21.50
CA ARG A 172 -19.45 28.13 -21.78
C ARG A 172 -18.58 27.26 -22.68
N PHE A 173 -17.97 27.84 -23.72
CA PHE A 173 -17.08 27.13 -24.63
C PHE A 173 -15.83 26.62 -23.90
N LEU A 174 -15.23 27.45 -23.06
CA LEU A 174 -14.05 27.08 -22.30
C LEU A 174 -14.32 26.13 -21.13
N SER A 175 -15.54 26.07 -20.61
CA SER A 175 -15.90 25.11 -19.54
C SER A 175 -15.66 23.66 -19.95
N VAL A 176 -15.83 23.31 -21.23
CA VAL A 176 -15.54 21.95 -21.75
C VAL A 176 -14.06 21.62 -21.60
N PHE A 177 -13.17 22.55 -21.97
CA PHE A 177 -11.74 22.37 -21.83
C PHE A 177 -11.33 22.39 -20.35
N ASN A 178 -11.92 23.27 -19.56
CA ASN A 178 -11.69 23.33 -18.11
C ASN A 178 -11.97 21.98 -17.46
N SER A 179 -13.06 21.30 -17.85
CA SER A 179 -13.35 19.94 -17.38
C SER A 179 -12.21 18.97 -17.69
N VAL A 180 -11.79 18.91 -18.96
CA VAL A 180 -10.75 17.97 -19.39
C VAL A 180 -9.42 18.23 -18.66
N PHE A 181 -9.02 19.49 -18.51
CA PHE A 181 -7.80 19.85 -17.79
C PHE A 181 -7.89 19.56 -16.31
N SER A 182 -9.02 19.89 -15.66
CA SER A 182 -9.23 19.55 -14.25
C SER A 182 -9.14 18.05 -14.01
N ASP A 183 -9.72 17.22 -14.86
CA ASP A 183 -9.64 15.75 -14.72
C ASP A 183 -8.18 15.25 -14.83
N MET A 184 -7.40 15.84 -15.74
CA MET A 184 -5.97 15.54 -15.88
C MET A 184 -5.17 15.98 -14.65
N GLU A 185 -5.40 17.19 -14.15
CA GLU A 185 -4.76 17.72 -12.94
C GLU A 185 -5.06 16.83 -11.73
N HIS A 186 -6.32 16.44 -11.54
CA HIS A 186 -6.72 15.52 -10.46
C HIS A 186 -6.01 14.17 -10.59
N ALA A 187 -5.88 13.64 -11.82
CA ALA A 187 -5.16 12.39 -12.04
C ALA A 187 -3.66 12.51 -11.71
N ILE A 188 -3.04 13.66 -12.02
CA ILE A 188 -1.64 13.96 -11.72
C ILE A 188 -1.44 14.15 -10.21
N ASP A 189 -2.29 14.93 -9.56
CA ASP A 189 -2.22 15.18 -8.11
C ASP A 189 -2.45 13.89 -7.30
N GLY A 190 -3.27 12.97 -7.82
CA GLY A 190 -3.47 11.65 -7.24
C GLY A 190 -2.35 10.65 -7.52
N LEU A 191 -1.39 10.97 -8.40
CA LEU A 191 -0.33 10.05 -8.83
C LEU A 191 0.58 9.59 -7.68
N PRO A 192 1.06 10.46 -6.76
CA PRO A 192 1.94 10.05 -5.67
C PRO A 192 1.31 8.97 -4.78
N GLY A 193 0.01 9.08 -4.49
CA GLY A 193 -0.72 8.07 -3.71
C GLY A 193 -0.81 6.71 -4.40
N ARG A 194 -0.78 6.67 -5.74
CA ARG A 194 -0.74 5.43 -6.51
C ARG A 194 0.64 4.76 -6.51
N MET A 195 1.70 5.51 -6.21
CA MET A 195 3.08 5.02 -6.14
C MET A 195 3.47 4.49 -4.74
N ASP A 196 2.51 4.39 -3.81
CA ASP A 196 2.77 3.79 -2.51
C ASP A 196 2.92 2.26 -2.63
N TYR A 197 4.11 1.74 -2.33
CA TYR A 197 4.41 0.30 -2.35
C TYR A 197 3.57 -0.51 -1.35
N GLY A 198 3.03 0.13 -0.31
CA GLY A 198 2.11 -0.49 0.65
C GLY A 198 0.80 -0.93 0.01
N TYR A 199 0.32 -0.18 -0.99
CA TYR A 199 -0.95 -0.44 -1.68
C TYR A 199 -0.78 -0.98 -3.09
N ALA A 200 0.37 -0.73 -3.74
CA ALA A 200 0.70 -1.25 -5.07
C ALA A 200 0.67 -2.79 -5.09
N ARG A 201 0.26 -3.37 -6.22
CA ARG A 201 0.15 -4.82 -6.43
C ARG A 201 0.72 -5.23 -7.78
N GLY A 202 1.14 -6.49 -7.90
CA GLY A 202 1.54 -7.09 -9.18
C GLY A 202 2.68 -6.34 -9.88
N GLU A 203 2.46 -5.97 -11.14
CA GLU A 203 3.50 -5.33 -11.97
C GLU A 203 3.96 -3.97 -11.44
N LEU A 204 3.04 -3.16 -10.92
CA LEU A 204 3.40 -1.86 -10.35
C LEU A 204 4.29 -2.02 -9.12
N LEU A 205 3.98 -2.97 -8.23
CA LEU A 205 4.83 -3.25 -7.08
C LEU A 205 6.22 -3.75 -7.51
N ARG A 206 6.28 -4.63 -8.51
CA ARG A 206 7.56 -5.09 -9.08
C ARG A 206 8.36 -3.95 -9.70
N TYR A 207 7.70 -3.03 -10.38
CA TYR A 207 8.32 -1.83 -10.93
C TYR A 207 8.86 -0.90 -9.84
N LEU A 208 8.11 -0.67 -8.76
CA LEU A 208 8.60 0.10 -7.61
C LEU A 208 9.75 -0.63 -6.88
N ALA A 209 9.71 -1.97 -6.81
CA ALA A 209 10.78 -2.75 -6.23
C ALA A 209 12.10 -2.62 -7.00
N SER A 210 12.04 -2.54 -8.34
CA SER A 210 13.25 -2.38 -9.16
C SER A 210 13.93 -1.02 -8.95
N TRP A 211 13.18 0.02 -8.59
CA TRP A 211 13.76 1.34 -8.25
C TRP A 211 14.68 1.27 -7.04
N VAL A 212 14.41 0.36 -6.11
CA VAL A 212 15.24 0.10 -4.93
C VAL A 212 16.06 -1.18 -5.06
N CYS A 213 16.27 -1.66 -6.29
CA CYS A 213 17.08 -2.84 -6.63
C CYS A 213 16.66 -4.11 -5.86
N VAL A 214 15.35 -4.25 -5.56
CA VAL A 214 14.75 -5.44 -4.96
C VAL A 214 14.11 -6.29 -6.07
N GLU A 215 14.69 -7.46 -6.35
CA GLU A 215 14.23 -8.35 -7.42
C GLU A 215 14.05 -9.80 -6.97
N GLY A 216 13.31 -10.60 -7.74
CA GLY A 216 13.28 -12.06 -7.58
C GLY A 216 12.51 -12.57 -6.36
N ALA A 217 11.46 -11.88 -5.92
CA ALA A 217 10.58 -12.37 -4.86
C ALA A 217 9.31 -13.01 -5.44
N ASP A 218 8.92 -14.15 -4.86
CA ASP A 218 7.80 -14.98 -5.34
C ASP A 218 6.42 -14.41 -5.01
N SER A 219 6.33 -13.45 -4.06
CA SER A 219 5.06 -12.84 -3.67
C SER A 219 5.18 -11.34 -3.40
N ASP A 220 4.04 -10.64 -3.51
CA ASP A 220 3.92 -9.21 -3.22
C ASP A 220 4.24 -8.91 -1.74
N GLU A 221 3.91 -9.81 -0.81
CA GLU A 221 4.22 -9.66 0.62
C GLU A 221 5.74 -9.67 0.86
N VAL A 222 6.46 -10.58 0.18
CA VAL A 222 7.92 -10.65 0.26
C VAL A 222 8.55 -9.41 -0.35
N LEU A 223 8.05 -8.93 -1.50
CA LEU A 223 8.51 -7.67 -2.10
C LEU A 223 8.34 -6.50 -1.15
N ARG A 224 7.15 -6.33 -0.55
CA ARG A 224 6.91 -5.22 0.40
C ARG A 224 7.81 -5.30 1.62
N ALA A 225 8.02 -6.49 2.17
CA ALA A 225 8.93 -6.69 3.30
C ALA A 225 10.38 -6.30 2.96
N ARG A 226 10.83 -6.64 1.75
CA ARG A 226 12.16 -6.28 1.25
C ARG A 226 12.30 -4.79 0.97
N ILE A 227 11.33 -4.17 0.30
CA ILE A 227 11.32 -2.71 0.06
C ILE A 227 11.43 -1.95 1.38
N ARG A 228 10.67 -2.38 2.40
CA ARG A 228 10.67 -1.74 3.73
C ARG A 228 12.04 -1.71 4.41
N THR A 229 12.89 -2.68 4.12
CA THR A 229 14.22 -2.85 4.73
C THR A 229 15.36 -2.56 3.75
N ALA A 230 15.06 -2.14 2.52
CA ALA A 230 16.05 -1.97 1.46
C ALA A 230 17.16 -0.98 1.85
N LEU A 231 16.80 0.21 2.33
CA LEU A 231 17.80 1.22 2.72
C LEU A 231 18.76 0.74 3.82
N PRO A 232 18.28 0.29 5.01
CA PRO A 232 19.18 -0.21 6.05
C PRO A 232 19.94 -1.48 5.64
N ASP A 233 19.38 -2.28 4.72
CA ASP A 233 20.09 -3.41 4.14
C ASP A 233 21.26 -2.96 3.26
N TYR A 234 21.09 -1.93 2.42
CA TYR A 234 22.18 -1.38 1.61
C TYR A 234 23.27 -0.70 2.43
N GLU A 235 22.89 0.03 3.49
CA GLU A 235 23.86 0.69 4.38
C GLU A 235 24.80 -0.32 5.07
N GLN A 236 24.29 -1.52 5.36
CA GLN A 236 25.02 -2.53 6.12
C GLN A 236 25.49 -3.70 5.27
N LEU A 237 25.16 -3.76 3.98
CA LEU A 237 25.27 -4.93 3.12
C LEU A 237 26.63 -5.64 3.23
N TYR A 238 27.71 -4.84 3.18
CA TYR A 238 29.09 -5.32 3.18
C TYR A 238 29.76 -5.31 4.56
N THR A 239 28.97 -5.29 5.63
CA THR A 239 29.47 -5.45 7.01
C THR A 239 29.29 -6.89 7.48
N VAL A 240 29.91 -7.26 8.61
CA VAL A 240 29.69 -8.57 9.24
C VAL A 240 28.20 -8.83 9.50
N GLU A 241 27.46 -7.81 9.93
CA GLU A 241 26.02 -7.93 10.18
C GLU A 241 25.22 -8.05 8.88
N GLY A 242 25.61 -7.31 7.83
CA GLY A 242 24.99 -7.44 6.51
C GLY A 242 25.18 -8.82 5.89
N VAL A 243 26.39 -9.38 5.98
CA VAL A 243 26.69 -10.75 5.54
C VAL A 243 25.86 -11.75 6.35
N ARG A 244 25.81 -11.61 7.68
CA ARG A 244 24.98 -12.47 8.55
C ARG A 244 23.51 -12.43 8.15
N ARG A 245 22.98 -11.24 7.92
CA ARG A 245 21.60 -11.03 7.46
C ARG A 245 21.35 -11.64 6.09
N SER A 246 22.27 -11.47 5.15
CA SER A 246 22.19 -12.06 3.81
C SER A 246 22.15 -13.59 3.85
N VAL A 247 23.01 -14.21 4.65
CA VAL A 247 22.99 -15.67 4.84
C VAL A 247 21.69 -16.13 5.48
N ARG A 248 21.21 -15.43 6.53
CA ARG A 248 19.93 -15.75 7.17
C ARG A 248 18.76 -15.60 6.21
N ARG A 249 18.77 -14.60 5.35
CA ARG A 249 17.73 -14.37 4.34
C ARG A 249 17.70 -15.49 3.30
N LEU A 250 18.85 -15.95 2.84
CA LEU A 250 18.95 -17.00 1.81
C LEU A 250 18.73 -18.42 2.35
N THR A 251 19.05 -18.67 3.62
CA THR A 251 19.06 -20.03 4.20
C THR A 251 18.07 -20.25 5.35
N GLY A 252 17.53 -19.18 5.92
CA GLY A 252 16.70 -19.23 7.15
C GLY A 252 17.48 -19.55 8.43
N LYS A 253 18.81 -19.71 8.37
CA LYS A 253 19.67 -20.08 9.51
C LYS A 253 20.60 -18.93 9.89
N ASP A 254 20.89 -18.77 11.18
CA ASP A 254 21.91 -17.83 11.63
C ASP A 254 23.32 -18.43 11.46
N PRO A 255 24.23 -17.80 10.69
CA PRO A 255 25.58 -18.31 10.51
C PRO A 255 26.52 -17.92 11.65
N ILE A 256 27.58 -18.73 11.82
CA ILE A 256 28.79 -18.32 12.53
C ILE A 256 29.77 -17.77 11.51
N LEU A 257 30.13 -16.49 11.63
CA LEU A 257 31.11 -15.83 10.78
C LEU A 257 32.47 -15.82 11.46
N ILE A 258 33.50 -16.25 10.73
CA ILE A 258 34.88 -16.20 11.18
C ILE A 258 35.69 -15.38 10.19
N GLU A 259 36.31 -14.32 10.69
CA GLU A 259 37.21 -13.47 9.89
C GLU A 259 38.65 -13.98 9.98
N HIS A 260 39.46 -13.74 8.93
CA HIS A 260 40.82 -14.27 8.86
C HIS A 260 41.66 -13.93 10.10
N PHE A 261 41.59 -12.70 10.61
CA PHE A 261 42.39 -12.28 11.77
C PHE A 261 42.06 -13.08 13.05
N GLN A 262 40.86 -13.67 13.14
CA GLN A 262 40.46 -14.47 14.31
C GLN A 262 41.15 -15.84 14.31
N VAL A 263 41.50 -16.35 13.14
CA VAL A 263 42.03 -17.70 12.92
C VAL A 263 43.35 -17.70 12.14
N SER A 264 44.10 -16.60 12.17
CA SER A 264 45.37 -16.52 11.48
C SER A 264 46.40 -17.44 12.13
N PRO A 265 47.04 -18.37 11.38
CA PRO A 265 48.01 -19.33 11.93
C PRO A 265 49.29 -18.65 12.42
N ASN A 266 49.53 -17.40 12.01
CA ASN A 266 50.74 -16.63 12.36
C ASN A 266 50.56 -15.76 13.61
N ARG A 267 49.44 -15.92 14.33
CA ARG A 267 49.20 -15.19 15.58
C ARG A 267 50.14 -15.65 16.70
N PRO A 268 50.62 -14.74 17.55
CA PRO A 268 51.50 -15.09 18.67
C PRO A 268 50.89 -16.09 19.66
N ASP A 269 49.56 -16.08 19.79
CA ASP A 269 48.78 -16.93 20.69
C ASP A 269 48.22 -18.20 20.02
N CYS A 270 48.57 -18.47 18.75
CA CYS A 270 48.12 -19.67 18.06
C CYS A 270 48.81 -20.92 18.63
N ALA A 271 48.03 -21.79 19.28
CA ALA A 271 48.55 -23.02 19.89
C ALA A 271 49.00 -24.07 18.85
N ASP A 272 48.30 -24.15 17.71
CA ASP A 272 48.60 -25.12 16.64
C ASP A 272 48.51 -24.45 15.25
N PRO A 273 49.60 -23.82 14.78
CA PRO A 273 49.65 -23.16 13.48
C PRO A 273 49.45 -24.12 12.30
N GLU A 274 49.87 -25.38 12.40
CA GLU A 274 49.75 -26.35 11.31
C GLU A 274 48.29 -26.74 11.08
N LEU A 275 47.56 -27.00 12.16
CA LEU A 275 46.12 -27.27 12.09
C LEU A 275 45.33 -26.08 11.54
N TYR A 276 45.62 -24.87 12.02
CA TYR A 276 44.93 -23.66 11.56
C TYR A 276 45.19 -23.38 10.08
N ARG A 277 46.43 -23.57 9.61
CA ARG A 277 46.78 -23.46 8.19
C ARG A 277 46.03 -24.50 7.35
N ARG A 278 45.81 -25.71 7.86
CA ARG A 278 45.03 -26.75 7.17
C ARG A 278 43.53 -26.42 7.09
N LEU A 279 42.94 -25.90 8.17
CA LEU A 279 41.50 -25.63 8.25
C LEU A 279 41.09 -24.30 7.62
N TYR A 280 41.87 -23.24 7.82
CA TYR A 280 41.53 -21.87 7.43
C TYR A 280 42.48 -21.26 6.39
N GLY A 281 43.61 -21.91 6.11
CA GLY A 281 44.59 -21.37 5.16
C GLY A 281 45.27 -20.08 5.63
N GLU A 282 45.87 -19.36 4.68
CA GLU A 282 46.66 -18.14 4.93
C GLU A 282 46.14 -16.90 4.17
N ASP A 283 45.08 -17.05 3.38
CA ASP A 283 44.55 -15.97 2.55
C ASP A 283 43.83 -14.92 3.43
N PRO A 284 44.34 -13.67 3.52
CA PRO A 284 43.75 -12.63 4.35
C PRO A 284 42.44 -12.07 3.76
N TYR A 285 42.18 -12.32 2.48
CA TYR A 285 40.96 -11.89 1.79
C TYR A 285 39.87 -12.96 1.82
N ARG A 286 39.95 -13.89 2.77
CA ARG A 286 38.98 -14.96 2.94
C ARG A 286 38.34 -14.92 4.32
N PHE A 287 37.02 -15.07 4.34
CA PHE A 287 36.25 -15.27 5.57
C PHE A 287 35.44 -16.56 5.47
N PHE A 288 35.01 -17.07 6.63
CA PHE A 288 34.33 -18.35 6.72
C PHE A 288 32.90 -18.17 7.21
N VAL A 289 32.00 -18.90 6.56
CA VAL A 289 30.58 -18.97 6.92
C VAL A 289 30.30 -20.40 7.35
N LEU A 290 30.11 -20.59 8.65
CA LEU A 290 29.81 -21.88 9.25
C LEU A 290 28.30 -22.02 9.39
N LEU A 291 27.76 -23.07 8.79
CA LEU A 291 26.34 -23.38 8.75
C LEU A 291 26.09 -24.81 9.22
N PRO A 292 24.94 -25.11 9.85
CA PRO A 292 24.55 -26.47 10.16
C PRO A 292 24.54 -27.41 8.94
N GLU A 293 24.80 -28.71 9.13
CA GLU A 293 24.77 -29.70 8.05
C GLU A 293 23.40 -29.75 7.34
N ASP A 294 22.30 -29.58 8.07
CA ASP A 294 20.92 -29.62 7.57
C ASP A 294 20.48 -28.33 6.84
N THR A 295 21.39 -27.39 6.59
CA THR A 295 21.03 -26.10 5.98
C THR A 295 20.55 -26.22 4.53
N PHE A 296 21.06 -27.21 3.79
CA PHE A 296 20.71 -27.42 2.38
C PHE A 296 20.21 -28.84 2.17
N SER A 297 19.12 -28.98 1.43
CA SER A 297 18.53 -30.28 1.08
C SER A 297 19.21 -30.93 -0.12
N SER A 298 19.93 -30.14 -0.93
CA SER A 298 20.60 -30.63 -2.14
C SER A 298 21.89 -29.88 -2.48
N GLN A 299 22.76 -30.51 -3.27
CA GLN A 299 23.97 -29.86 -3.78
C GLN A 299 23.65 -28.67 -4.69
N ARG A 300 22.51 -28.71 -5.41
CA ARG A 300 22.05 -27.61 -6.27
C ARG A 300 21.71 -26.37 -5.46
N GLU A 301 20.96 -26.54 -4.37
CA GLU A 301 20.61 -25.46 -3.45
C GLU A 301 21.86 -24.82 -2.82
N ARG A 302 22.81 -25.66 -2.39
CA ARG A 302 24.11 -25.22 -1.90
C ARG A 302 24.89 -24.38 -2.92
N GLN A 303 24.92 -24.81 -4.19
CA GLN A 303 25.60 -24.07 -5.26
C GLN A 303 24.89 -22.75 -5.58
N GLN A 304 23.56 -22.72 -5.55
CA GLN A 304 22.78 -21.51 -5.74
C GLN A 304 23.09 -20.49 -4.64
N PHE A 305 23.06 -20.91 -3.38
CA PHE A 305 23.44 -20.07 -2.25
C PHE A 305 24.84 -19.46 -2.40
N GLN A 306 25.83 -20.25 -2.86
CA GLN A 306 27.18 -19.72 -3.08
C GLN A 306 27.20 -18.62 -4.14
N ARG A 307 26.48 -18.78 -5.25
CA ARG A 307 26.36 -17.75 -6.30
C ARG A 307 25.65 -16.51 -5.80
N ASP A 308 24.53 -16.68 -5.10
CA ASP A 308 23.76 -15.55 -4.55
C ASP A 308 24.58 -14.75 -3.54
N MET A 309 25.43 -15.43 -2.76
CA MET A 309 26.33 -14.76 -1.82
C MET A 309 27.42 -13.93 -2.52
N GLU A 310 27.86 -14.26 -3.74
CA GLU A 310 28.88 -13.48 -4.46
C GLU A 310 28.43 -12.03 -4.73
N GLU A 311 27.11 -11.77 -4.82
CA GLU A 311 26.55 -10.43 -5.05
C GLU A 311 26.51 -9.55 -3.78
N VAL A 312 26.58 -10.16 -2.60
CA VAL A 312 26.31 -9.52 -1.31
C VAL A 312 27.48 -9.58 -0.33
N ILE A 313 28.64 -10.06 -0.78
CA ILE A 313 29.88 -10.02 0.01
C ILE A 313 30.72 -8.79 -0.33
N PRO A 314 31.60 -8.35 0.59
CA PRO A 314 32.47 -7.21 0.32
C PRO A 314 33.36 -7.45 -0.89
N ALA A 315 33.54 -6.41 -1.71
CA ALA A 315 34.39 -6.48 -2.89
C ALA A 315 35.82 -6.91 -2.54
N GLY A 316 36.38 -7.84 -3.32
CA GLY A 316 37.73 -8.37 -3.11
C GLY A 316 37.85 -9.41 -2.01
N MET A 317 36.75 -9.76 -1.31
CA MET A 317 36.73 -10.88 -0.36
C MET A 317 36.22 -12.16 -1.02
N SER A 318 36.66 -13.30 -0.50
CA SER A 318 36.14 -14.62 -0.84
C SER A 318 35.46 -15.27 0.36
N MET A 319 34.30 -15.86 0.13
CA MET A 319 33.55 -16.60 1.14
C MET A 319 33.91 -18.09 1.07
N GLN A 320 34.35 -18.67 2.18
CA GLN A 320 34.44 -20.12 2.32
C GLN A 320 33.35 -20.66 3.24
N MET A 321 32.42 -21.40 2.65
CA MET A 321 31.32 -22.02 3.39
C MET A 321 31.73 -23.38 3.97
N VAL A 322 31.48 -23.58 5.26
CA VAL A 322 31.74 -24.83 5.99
C VAL A 322 30.44 -25.36 6.59
N GLN A 323 30.03 -26.58 6.22
CA GLN A 323 28.89 -27.25 6.84
C GLN A 323 29.36 -28.06 8.06
N LEU A 324 28.81 -27.72 9.22
CA LEU A 324 29.16 -28.32 10.49
C LEU A 324 28.35 -29.58 10.73
N LYS A 325 29.04 -30.73 10.69
CA LYS A 325 28.46 -32.02 11.04
C LYS A 325 28.29 -32.15 12.55
N PRO A 326 27.17 -32.68 13.05
CA PRO A 326 26.92 -32.85 14.49
C PRO A 326 27.65 -34.10 15.02
N CYS A 327 28.99 -34.07 15.04
CA CYS A 327 29.83 -35.18 15.51
C CYS A 327 31.11 -34.68 16.18
N ILE A 328 31.85 -35.59 16.81
CA ILE A 328 33.20 -35.33 17.32
C ILE A 328 34.22 -35.91 16.34
N GLN A 329 34.91 -35.03 15.61
CA GLN A 329 36.03 -35.40 14.75
C GLN A 329 37.25 -34.52 15.08
N LEU A 330 38.33 -35.16 15.53
CA LEU A 330 39.56 -34.46 15.89
C LEU A 330 40.23 -33.87 14.64
N ASP A 331 40.83 -32.70 14.80
CA ASP A 331 41.53 -31.94 13.76
C ASP A 331 40.67 -31.53 12.54
N TRP A 332 39.34 -31.53 12.68
CA TRP A 332 38.39 -31.04 11.68
C TRP A 332 37.60 -29.83 12.22
N HIS A 333 36.65 -29.30 11.43
CA HIS A 333 35.73 -28.24 11.87
C HIS A 333 34.69 -28.76 12.89
N THR A 334 35.18 -29.14 14.07
CA THR A 334 34.43 -29.59 15.24
C THR A 334 34.70 -28.62 16.38
N TYR A 335 33.69 -27.85 16.75
CA TYR A 335 33.78 -26.81 17.77
C TYR A 335 32.96 -27.21 18.99
N LEU A 336 33.57 -27.08 20.17
CA LEU A 336 32.93 -27.41 21.44
C LEU A 336 31.72 -26.47 21.67
N GLY A 337 30.58 -27.05 22.06
CA GLY A 337 29.35 -26.29 22.30
C GLY A 337 28.60 -25.84 21.04
N VAL A 338 29.14 -26.09 19.84
CA VAL A 338 28.49 -25.76 18.55
C VAL A 338 28.00 -27.02 17.86
N ASN A 339 28.92 -27.84 17.33
CA ASN A 339 28.60 -29.06 16.58
C ASN A 339 29.22 -30.32 17.17
N SER A 340 29.98 -30.20 18.25
CA SER A 340 30.46 -31.36 19.01
C SER A 340 29.28 -32.08 19.67
N ARG A 341 28.89 -33.23 19.12
CA ARG A 341 27.91 -34.14 19.72
C ARG A 341 28.52 -35.52 19.86
N VAL A 342 28.37 -36.11 21.03
CA VAL A 342 28.62 -37.53 21.23
C VAL A 342 27.39 -38.25 20.66
N GLY A 343 27.61 -39.12 19.68
CA GLY A 343 26.55 -39.96 19.12
C GLY A 343 25.84 -40.76 20.21
N GLY A 344 24.54 -41.01 20.01
CA GLY A 344 23.85 -42.05 20.77
C GLY A 344 24.42 -43.42 20.43
N TYR A 345 24.27 -44.39 21.33
CA TYR A 345 24.67 -45.78 21.07
C TYR A 345 23.84 -46.34 19.90
N VAL A 346 24.41 -46.37 18.70
CA VAL A 346 23.87 -47.11 17.56
C VAL A 346 24.59 -48.46 17.55
N PRO A 347 23.93 -49.57 17.89
CA PRO A 347 24.56 -50.88 17.82
C PRO A 347 24.97 -51.13 16.37
N ALA A 348 26.27 -51.29 16.15
CA ALA A 348 26.80 -51.64 14.84
C ALA A 348 26.29 -53.02 14.44
N ALA A 349 25.28 -53.07 13.56
CA ALA A 349 24.90 -54.27 12.85
C ALA A 349 25.68 -54.28 11.53
N ILE A 350 26.53 -55.29 11.33
CA ILE A 350 27.17 -55.51 10.03
C ILE A 350 26.12 -56.17 9.12
N ASP A 351 25.47 -55.35 8.31
CA ASP A 351 24.56 -55.71 7.22
C ASP A 351 25.08 -54.99 5.96
N GLU A 352 24.88 -55.57 4.77
CA GLU A 352 25.17 -54.96 3.47
C GLU A 352 24.50 -53.58 3.26
N GLN A 353 23.51 -53.22 4.08
CA GLN A 353 22.79 -51.94 4.01
C GLN A 353 23.17 -50.89 5.07
N VAL A 354 24.00 -51.22 6.06
CA VAL A 354 24.30 -50.30 7.19
C VAL A 354 25.72 -49.75 7.08
N THR A 355 25.83 -48.42 6.95
CA THR A 355 27.12 -47.72 6.97
C THR A 355 27.49 -47.36 8.41
N ILE A 356 28.71 -47.70 8.84
CA ILE A 356 29.22 -47.32 10.16
C ILE A 356 29.34 -45.80 10.24
N HIS A 357 28.67 -45.17 11.21
CA HIS A 357 28.79 -43.74 11.46
C HIS A 357 30.15 -43.41 12.10
N TYR A 358 30.70 -42.23 11.81
CA TYR A 358 32.06 -41.82 12.22
C TYR A 358 32.30 -41.79 13.75
N ASP A 359 31.23 -41.73 14.54
CA ASP A 359 31.18 -41.69 15.99
C ASP A 359 30.68 -43.00 16.63
N THR A 360 30.59 -44.07 15.84
CA THR A 360 30.17 -45.39 16.33
C THR A 360 31.21 -45.95 17.30
N THR A 361 30.88 -46.03 18.58
CA THR A 361 31.67 -46.78 19.55
C THR A 361 31.42 -48.28 19.39
N ILE A 362 32.40 -49.02 18.88
CA ILE A 362 32.36 -50.49 18.82
C ILE A 362 32.64 -51.02 20.23
N GLY A 363 31.57 -51.17 21.03
CA GLY A 363 31.61 -51.80 22.34
C GLY A 363 31.36 -53.30 22.20
N GLY A 364 32.31 -54.13 22.64
CA GLY A 364 32.08 -55.57 22.80
C GLY A 364 30.90 -55.81 23.73
N ALA A 365 30.02 -56.74 23.36
CA ALA A 365 28.83 -57.10 24.11
C ALA A 365 29.19 -57.70 25.48
N ASN A 366 29.51 -56.86 26.47
CA ASN A 366 29.66 -57.23 27.87
C ASN A 366 29.38 -56.00 28.75
N HIS A 367 28.11 -55.73 29.02
CA HIS A 367 27.62 -55.24 30.31
C HIS A 367 26.17 -55.68 30.44
N GLU A 368 25.90 -56.72 31.24
CA GLU A 368 25.68 -56.66 32.68
C GLU A 368 24.54 -55.73 33.04
N SER A 369 23.36 -56.34 33.14
CA SER A 369 22.19 -55.84 33.83
C SER A 369 22.52 -55.63 35.31
N ARG A 370 22.45 -54.38 35.77
CA ARG A 370 22.07 -54.06 37.16
C ARG A 370 21.45 -52.69 37.28
#